data_AF-A0A4Q7VRA2-F1
#
_entry.id   AF-A0A4Q7VRA2-F1
#
_cell.length_a   1.000
_cell.length_b   1.000
_cell.length_c   1.000
_cell.angle_alpha   90.00
_cell.angle_beta   90.00
_cell.angle_gamma   90.00
#
_symmetry.space_group_name_H-M   'P 1'
#
loop_
_entity.id
_entity.type
_entity.pdbx_description
1 polymer ?
#
loop_
_entity_poly.entity_id
_entity_poly.type
_entity_poly.pdbx_seq_one_letter_code
_entity_poly.pdbx_strand_id
1 'polypeptide(L)'
;MNPTLSAIKNIQFGFGDMDEPIPEFSYALWKHRAKKTQVHGTRIALAESFGQDVGNADGVFTRTPGLLLTLVNADCFPLLFAKHDGSAIAALHVGWRGALGGIILKFKELLINEREDPADWQVAIGPGACACCYEVTDQIISDFSRAWNLSAEKISPTHRKLDLPVIIQHQLAVSGFQLTGNGSECTICSGKSENRTPAFHSFRRSGSQMPQVSAIVIHSNSSNKTQNLEKISRSREQAMMDIYPRLYDFSKDRIGVSIPNINYHIKPNPIVSIVTDRIFYHRHPDLKNRRITNISQDSKYLSEWVNIFMEQGGNVILSKQ
;
A
#
# COMPACT_ATOMS: atom_id res chain seq x y z
N MET A 1 13.53 8.06 15.17
CA MET A 1 12.76 6.80 15.27
C MET A 1 11.89 6.89 16.51
N ASN A 2 10.59 6.73 16.35
CA ASN A 2 9.55 6.98 17.34
C ASN A 2 9.32 5.73 18.22
N PRO A 3 9.03 5.79 19.54
CA PRO A 3 8.49 4.63 20.28
C PRO A 3 7.21 4.19 19.58
N THR A 4 7.36 3.13 18.81
CA THR A 4 6.56 2.80 17.63
C THR A 4 5.53 1.75 18.03
N LEU A 5 4.53 1.50 17.18
CA LEU A 5 3.69 0.29 17.29
C LEU A 5 4.52 -1.00 17.40
N SER A 6 5.80 -0.98 17.00
CA SER A 6 6.76 -2.08 17.16
C SER A 6 7.14 -2.37 18.62
N ALA A 7 6.91 -1.44 19.54
CA ALA A 7 7.09 -1.65 20.98
C ALA A 7 5.91 -2.40 21.61
N ILE A 8 4.75 -2.42 20.93
CA ILE A 8 3.56 -3.13 21.41
C ILE A 8 3.73 -4.61 21.06
N LYS A 9 3.77 -5.44 22.10
CA LYS A 9 3.93 -6.89 21.96
C LYS A 9 2.86 -7.45 21.01
N ASN A 10 3.28 -8.35 20.12
CA ASN A 10 2.43 -9.05 19.16
C ASN A 10 1.83 -8.18 18.04
N ILE A 11 2.12 -6.88 17.98
CA ILE A 11 1.72 -6.06 16.83
C ILE A 11 2.79 -6.14 15.74
N GLN A 12 2.38 -6.48 14.52
CA GLN A 12 3.22 -6.29 13.34
C GLN A 12 2.49 -5.39 12.36
N PHE A 13 3.21 -4.42 11.81
CA PHE A 13 2.67 -3.43 10.88
C PHE A 13 3.72 -3.03 9.84
N GLY A 14 3.29 -2.41 8.75
CA GLY A 14 4.18 -1.86 7.73
C GLY A 14 3.44 -0.97 6.74
N PHE A 15 4.19 -0.10 6.10
CA PHE A 15 3.76 0.76 5.01
C PHE A 15 4.53 0.34 3.76
N GLY A 16 3.83 -0.05 2.71
CA GLY A 16 4.47 -0.40 1.44
C GLY A 16 5.12 0.81 0.78
N ASP A 17 6.07 0.56 -0.11
CA ASP A 17 6.83 1.57 -0.84
C ASP A 17 6.99 1.18 -2.33
N MET A 18 7.89 1.84 -3.08
CA MET A 18 8.13 1.51 -4.49
C MET A 18 8.84 0.16 -4.73
N ASP A 19 9.65 -0.31 -3.77
CA ASP A 19 10.39 -1.57 -3.90
C ASP A 19 9.55 -2.75 -3.39
N GLU A 20 8.82 -2.52 -2.30
CA GLU A 20 7.97 -3.47 -1.61
C GLU A 20 6.58 -2.84 -1.39
N PRO A 21 5.71 -2.83 -2.42
CA PRO A 21 4.45 -2.10 -2.34
C PRO A 21 3.40 -2.79 -1.47
N ILE A 22 3.63 -4.05 -1.07
CA ILE A 22 2.81 -4.77 -0.10
C ILE A 22 3.76 -5.34 0.96
N PRO A 23 3.62 -4.97 2.25
CA PRO A 23 4.52 -5.44 3.31
C PRO A 23 4.59 -6.98 3.35
N GLU A 24 5.80 -7.53 3.36
CA GLU A 24 6.08 -8.95 3.13
C GLU A 24 5.35 -9.86 4.13
N PHE A 25 5.33 -9.45 5.40
CA PHE A 25 4.66 -10.20 6.46
C PHE A 25 3.16 -10.41 6.21
N SER A 26 2.54 -9.52 5.43
CA SER A 26 1.11 -9.55 5.16
C SER A 26 0.72 -10.65 4.17
N TYR A 27 1.64 -11.14 3.34
CA TYR A 27 1.35 -12.17 2.34
C TYR A 27 0.82 -13.45 2.97
N ALA A 28 1.44 -13.91 4.06
CA ALA A 28 1.02 -15.09 4.81
C ALA A 28 -0.43 -15.01 5.32
N LEU A 29 -0.90 -13.80 5.58
CA LEU A 29 -2.20 -13.50 6.20
C LEU A 29 -3.20 -12.92 5.19
N TRP A 30 -2.82 -12.84 3.91
CA TRP A 30 -3.60 -12.12 2.90
C TRP A 30 -5.03 -12.65 2.73
N LYS A 31 -5.21 -13.98 2.90
CA LYS A 31 -6.51 -14.64 2.87
C LYS A 31 -7.37 -14.36 4.12
N HIS A 32 -6.75 -13.98 5.24
CA HIS A 32 -7.44 -13.67 6.49
C HIS A 32 -7.88 -12.20 6.57
N ARG A 33 -7.48 -11.37 5.60
CA ARG A 33 -7.73 -9.93 5.68
C ARG A 33 -9.21 -9.59 5.71
N ALA A 34 -9.57 -8.53 6.43
CA ALA A 34 -10.86 -7.88 6.20
C ALA A 34 -10.85 -7.25 4.80
N LYS A 35 -11.87 -7.55 4.01
CA LYS A 35 -12.10 -6.94 2.69
C LYS A 35 -13.01 -5.74 2.83
N LYS A 36 -12.73 -4.68 2.07
CA LYS A 36 -13.52 -3.45 2.06
C LYS A 36 -13.34 -2.71 0.74
N THR A 37 -14.28 -1.82 0.44
CA THR A 37 -14.17 -0.83 -0.63
C THR A 37 -13.93 0.55 -0.02
N GLN A 38 -12.75 1.12 -0.28
CA GLN A 38 -12.42 2.48 0.16
C GLN A 38 -13.15 3.50 -0.74
N VAL A 39 -13.95 4.37 -0.13
CA VAL A 39 -14.79 5.35 -0.84
C VAL A 39 -14.44 6.79 -0.48
N HIS A 40 -13.32 7.00 0.23
CA HIS A 40 -12.86 8.28 0.76
C HIS A 40 -13.87 8.94 1.72
N GLY A 41 -14.67 8.12 2.40
CA GLY A 41 -15.63 8.54 3.42
C GLY A 41 -15.05 8.43 4.83
N THR A 42 -15.95 8.27 5.81
CA THR A 42 -15.63 8.28 7.24
C THR A 42 -16.11 7.02 7.98
N ARG A 43 -16.72 6.06 7.26
CA ARG A 43 -17.21 4.82 7.86
C ARG A 43 -16.06 3.94 8.29
N ILE A 44 -16.11 3.51 9.54
CA ILE A 44 -15.20 2.54 10.15
C ILE A 44 -16.01 1.29 10.45
N ALA A 45 -15.57 0.14 9.97
CA ALA A 45 -16.26 -1.12 10.18
C ALA A 45 -15.55 -1.97 11.25
N LEU A 46 -16.34 -2.69 12.04
CA LEU A 46 -15.85 -3.77 12.89
C LEU A 46 -15.67 -5.04 12.04
N ALA A 47 -14.48 -5.63 12.07
CA ALA A 47 -14.19 -6.93 11.46
C ALA A 47 -13.92 -7.96 12.57
N GLU A 48 -14.63 -9.07 12.54
CA GLU A 48 -14.60 -10.09 13.60
C GLU A 48 -14.15 -11.45 13.09
N SER A 49 -14.18 -11.66 11.76
CA SER A 49 -13.89 -12.95 11.13
C SER A 49 -12.91 -12.82 9.96
N PHE A 50 -12.13 -13.88 9.73
CA PHE A 50 -11.15 -13.93 8.65
C PHE A 50 -11.83 -13.86 7.28
N GLY A 51 -11.34 -12.98 6.40
CA GLY A 51 -11.87 -12.83 5.06
C GLY A 51 -13.20 -12.08 4.97
N GLN A 52 -13.73 -11.55 6.09
CA GLN A 52 -14.98 -10.81 6.14
C GLN A 52 -14.97 -9.62 5.18
N ASP A 53 -16.02 -9.49 4.37
CA ASP A 53 -16.28 -8.30 3.57
C ASP A 53 -17.16 -7.34 4.38
N VAL A 54 -16.61 -6.16 4.68
CA VAL A 54 -17.30 -5.12 5.46
C VAL A 54 -17.95 -4.05 4.58
N GLY A 55 -17.95 -4.23 3.26
CA GLY A 55 -18.52 -3.30 2.29
C GLY A 55 -17.73 -1.99 2.18
N ASN A 56 -18.44 -0.88 1.95
CA ASN A 56 -17.83 0.45 1.83
C ASN A 56 -17.31 0.93 3.18
N ALA A 57 -16.00 1.02 3.34
CA ALA A 57 -15.37 1.52 4.56
C ALA A 57 -13.99 2.12 4.25
N ASP A 58 -13.67 3.21 4.93
CA ASP A 58 -12.35 3.83 4.91
C ASP A 58 -11.60 3.58 6.22
N GLY A 59 -12.26 2.99 7.22
CA GLY A 59 -11.60 2.42 8.39
C GLY A 59 -12.03 0.99 8.67
N VAL A 60 -11.15 0.21 9.28
CA VAL A 60 -11.49 -1.09 9.87
C VAL A 60 -10.88 -1.19 11.26
N PHE A 61 -11.62 -1.76 12.20
CA PHE A 61 -11.22 -2.03 13.56
C PHE A 61 -11.43 -3.52 13.86
N THR A 62 -10.54 -4.13 14.65
CA THR A 62 -10.71 -5.52 15.09
C THR A 62 -10.00 -5.78 16.43
N ARG A 63 -10.50 -6.78 17.15
CA ARG A 63 -9.85 -7.41 18.29
C ARG A 63 -9.37 -8.83 18.00
N THR A 64 -9.59 -9.33 16.78
CA THR A 64 -9.35 -10.74 16.42
C THR A 64 -7.88 -10.96 16.04
N PRO A 65 -7.09 -11.73 16.82
CA PRO A 65 -5.72 -12.06 16.43
C PRO A 65 -5.66 -12.84 15.12
N GLY A 66 -4.65 -12.55 14.29
CA GLY A 66 -4.47 -13.14 12.97
C GLY A 66 -5.32 -12.52 11.86
N LEU A 67 -6.25 -11.61 12.19
CA LEU A 67 -7.04 -10.87 11.21
C LEU A 67 -6.20 -9.69 10.68
N LEU A 68 -5.86 -9.73 9.40
CA LEU A 68 -5.05 -8.71 8.75
C LEU A 68 -5.90 -7.50 8.37
N LEU A 69 -5.53 -6.30 8.82
CA LEU A 69 -6.08 -5.07 8.30
C LEU A 69 -5.15 -4.51 7.23
N THR A 70 -5.69 -4.18 6.05
CA THR A 70 -4.94 -3.54 4.97
C THR A 70 -5.60 -2.24 4.55
N LEU A 71 -4.83 -1.28 4.04
CA LEU A 71 -5.28 -0.06 3.37
C LEU A 71 -4.55 0.05 2.04
N VAL A 72 -5.27 0.45 0.99
CA VAL A 72 -4.68 0.74 -0.32
C VAL A 72 -4.53 2.25 -0.42
N ASN A 73 -3.33 2.75 -0.70
CA ASN A 73 -3.07 4.19 -0.75
C ASN A 73 -2.06 4.58 -1.83
N ALA A 74 -2.25 5.78 -2.35
CA ALA A 74 -1.29 6.54 -3.14
C ALA A 74 -1.65 8.00 -2.90
N ASP A 75 -0.84 8.73 -2.12
CA ASP A 75 -1.07 10.09 -1.61
C ASP A 75 -2.01 10.26 -0.40
N CYS A 76 -3.04 9.43 -0.22
CA CYS A 76 -3.83 9.47 1.02
C CYS A 76 -3.02 8.86 2.18
N PHE A 77 -3.20 9.39 3.40
CA PHE A 77 -2.45 8.94 4.57
C PHE A 77 -3.04 7.64 5.15
N PRO A 78 -2.25 6.57 5.27
CA PRO A 78 -2.65 5.40 6.06
C PRO A 78 -2.29 5.65 7.53
N LEU A 79 -3.29 5.58 8.40
CA LEU A 79 -3.09 5.60 9.85
C LEU A 79 -3.34 4.20 10.40
N LEU A 80 -2.34 3.64 11.06
CA LEU A 80 -2.43 2.33 11.71
C LEU A 80 -2.44 2.56 13.22
N PHE A 81 -3.41 1.98 13.90
CA PHE A 81 -3.61 2.13 15.33
C PHE A 81 -3.50 0.79 16.02
N ALA A 82 -2.92 0.77 17.21
CA ALA A 82 -3.00 -0.37 18.11
C ALA A 82 -3.19 0.10 19.54
N LYS A 83 -3.97 -0.66 20.30
CA LYS A 83 -4.09 -0.47 21.74
C LYS A 83 -2.79 -0.86 22.42
N HIS A 84 -2.41 -0.14 23.47
CA HIS A 84 -1.14 -0.30 24.18
C HIS A 84 -0.90 -1.73 24.71
N ASP A 85 -1.97 -2.45 25.05
CA ASP A 85 -1.91 -3.85 25.51
C ASP A 85 -1.84 -4.89 24.37
N GLY A 86 -1.93 -4.46 23.11
CA GLY A 86 -1.92 -5.32 21.92
C GLY A 86 -3.22 -6.09 21.68
N SER A 87 -4.32 -5.76 22.37
CA SER A 87 -5.59 -6.48 22.27
C SER A 87 -6.49 -6.06 21.11
N ALA A 88 -6.22 -4.90 20.50
CA ALA A 88 -7.04 -4.33 19.44
C ALA A 88 -6.19 -3.50 18.45
N ILE A 89 -6.61 -3.48 17.19
CA ILE A 89 -6.00 -2.70 16.11
C ILE A 89 -7.06 -2.02 15.26
N ALA A 90 -6.68 -0.92 14.62
CA ALA A 90 -7.46 -0.29 13.56
C ALA A 90 -6.58 0.23 12.44
N ALA A 91 -7.16 0.40 11.26
CA ALA A 91 -6.50 1.00 10.10
C ALA A 91 -7.47 1.98 9.45
N LEU A 92 -7.07 3.25 9.30
CA LEU A 92 -7.85 4.32 8.69
C LEU A 92 -7.16 4.87 7.43
N HIS A 93 -7.89 4.90 6.32
CA HIS A 93 -7.52 5.58 5.08
C HIS A 93 -7.96 7.04 5.14
N VAL A 94 -6.98 7.94 5.26
CA VAL A 94 -7.22 9.36 5.50
C VAL A 94 -6.81 10.17 4.27
N GLY A 95 -7.70 10.21 3.28
CA GLY A 95 -7.68 11.21 2.22
C GLY A 95 -8.32 12.52 2.66
N TRP A 96 -8.21 13.59 1.86
CA TRP A 96 -8.75 14.91 2.23
C TRP A 96 -10.25 14.89 2.53
N ARG A 97 -11.06 14.09 1.83
CA ARG A 97 -12.51 13.97 2.09
C ARG A 97 -12.79 13.32 3.45
N GLY A 98 -12.11 12.21 3.75
CA GLY A 98 -12.24 11.52 5.04
C GLY A 98 -11.73 12.36 6.20
N ALA A 99 -10.62 13.10 6.00
CA ALA A 99 -10.11 14.06 6.97
C ALA A 99 -11.10 15.21 7.20
N LEU A 100 -11.61 15.83 6.12
CA LEU A 100 -12.60 16.91 6.24
C LEU A 100 -13.86 16.44 6.97
N GLY A 101 -14.35 15.23 6.66
CA GLY A 101 -15.48 14.59 7.32
C GLY A 101 -15.20 14.05 8.73
N GLY A 102 -13.96 14.10 9.19
CA GLY A 102 -13.58 13.72 10.56
C GLY A 102 -13.52 12.23 10.82
N ILE A 103 -12.94 11.44 9.92
CA ILE A 103 -12.75 9.99 10.15
C ILE A 103 -12.03 9.67 11.47
N ILE A 104 -11.08 10.51 11.91
CA ILE A 104 -10.38 10.32 13.20
C ILE A 104 -11.32 10.59 14.38
N LEU A 105 -12.20 11.59 14.27
CA LEU A 105 -13.26 11.83 15.25
C LEU A 105 -14.28 10.69 15.27
N LYS A 106 -14.64 10.14 14.11
CA LYS A 106 -15.48 8.93 14.01
C LYS A 106 -14.82 7.72 14.65
N PHE A 107 -13.49 7.62 14.58
CA PHE A 107 -12.78 6.56 15.29
C PHE A 107 -12.84 6.75 16.80
N LYS A 108 -12.65 7.97 17.32
CA LYS A 108 -12.90 8.28 18.73
C LYS A 108 -14.33 7.91 19.17
N GLU A 109 -15.34 8.30 18.40
CA GLU A 109 -16.75 7.97 18.69
C GLU A 109 -16.95 6.44 18.76
N LEU A 110 -16.35 5.70 17.82
CA LEU A 110 -16.36 4.23 17.84
C LEU A 110 -15.70 3.69 19.11
N LEU A 111 -14.51 4.17 19.47
CA LEU A 111 -13.81 3.72 20.69
C LEU A 111 -14.66 3.96 21.95
N ILE A 112 -15.29 5.13 22.08
CA ILE A 112 -16.19 5.43 23.21
C ILE A 112 -17.35 4.44 23.27
N ASN A 113 -17.98 4.14 22.13
CA ASN A 113 -19.07 3.16 22.06
C ASN A 113 -18.60 1.74 22.43
N GLU A 114 -17.35 1.41 22.08
CA GLU A 114 -16.65 0.18 22.41
C GLU A 114 -16.06 0.16 23.84
N ARG A 115 -16.32 1.22 24.64
CA ARG A 115 -15.79 1.42 26.00
C ARG A 115 -14.26 1.41 26.09
N GLU A 116 -13.61 1.94 25.06
CA GLU A 116 -12.17 2.13 24.97
C GLU A 116 -11.81 3.61 25.15
N ASP A 117 -10.65 3.91 25.74
CA ASP A 117 -10.11 5.26 25.83
C ASP A 117 -9.11 5.51 24.68
N PRO A 118 -9.30 6.53 23.82
CA PRO A 118 -8.32 6.93 22.81
C PRO A 118 -6.89 7.14 23.34
N ALA A 119 -6.72 7.49 24.62
CA ALA A 119 -5.42 7.67 25.25
C ALA A 119 -4.62 6.35 25.37
N ASP A 120 -5.31 5.20 25.39
CA ASP A 120 -4.69 3.87 25.42
C ASP A 120 -4.25 3.38 24.02
N TRP A 121 -4.45 4.20 22.98
CA TRP A 121 -4.14 3.86 21.61
C TRP A 121 -2.93 4.63 21.10
N GLN A 122 -2.02 3.90 20.45
CA GLN A 122 -0.92 4.48 19.69
C GLN A 122 -1.25 4.48 18.21
N VAL A 123 -0.68 5.43 17.48
CA VAL A 123 -0.86 5.59 16.03
C VAL A 123 0.48 5.67 15.32
N ALA A 124 0.62 4.95 14.22
CA ALA A 124 1.64 5.17 13.21
C ALA A 124 1.00 5.83 11.98
N ILE A 125 1.55 6.98 11.59
CA ILE A 125 1.15 7.72 10.38
C ILE A 125 2.11 7.34 9.26
N GLY A 126 1.61 6.70 8.21
CA GLY A 126 2.42 6.36 7.05
C GLY A 126 2.63 7.52 6.06
N PRO A 127 3.31 7.28 4.94
CA PRO A 127 3.58 8.31 3.94
C PRO A 127 2.28 8.73 3.20
N GLY A 128 2.21 10.01 2.83
CA GLY A 128 1.09 10.58 2.05
C GLY A 128 1.49 11.91 1.39
N ALA A 129 0.56 12.62 0.77
CA ALA A 129 0.86 13.88 0.09
C ALA A 129 0.96 15.05 1.08
N CYS A 130 2.16 15.61 1.21
CA CYS A 130 2.47 16.71 2.13
C CYS A 130 2.38 18.09 1.45
N ALA A 131 2.39 19.16 2.25
CA ALA A 131 2.29 20.54 1.77
C ALA A 131 3.36 20.94 0.75
N CYS A 132 4.54 20.32 0.76
CA CYS A 132 5.56 20.57 -0.27
C CYS A 132 5.07 20.30 -1.71
N CYS A 133 4.04 19.48 -1.89
CA CYS A 133 3.55 19.07 -3.22
C CYS A 133 2.03 19.14 -3.37
N TYR A 134 1.26 18.98 -2.29
CA TYR A 134 -0.17 18.67 -2.37
C TYR A 134 -1.05 19.87 -2.71
N GLU A 135 -1.29 20.08 -4.01
CA GLU A 135 -2.14 21.17 -4.49
C GLU A 135 -3.64 20.82 -4.49
N VAL A 136 -4.44 21.71 -3.91
CA VAL A 136 -5.90 21.66 -3.85
C VAL A 136 -6.52 22.98 -4.31
N THR A 137 -7.84 23.12 -4.29
CA THR A 137 -8.52 24.40 -4.57
C THR A 137 -8.64 25.24 -3.30
N ASP A 138 -8.81 26.55 -3.43
CA ASP A 138 -9.04 27.44 -2.28
C ASP A 138 -10.31 27.06 -1.50
N GLN A 139 -11.32 26.51 -2.19
CA GLN A 139 -12.53 25.98 -1.57
C GLN A 139 -12.21 24.90 -0.54
N ILE A 140 -11.32 23.95 -0.87
CA ILE A 140 -10.94 22.87 0.06
C ILE A 140 -10.24 23.46 1.29
N ILE A 141 -9.37 24.45 1.11
CA ILE A 141 -8.73 25.15 2.24
C ILE A 141 -9.77 25.83 3.13
N SER A 142 -10.71 26.58 2.53
CA SER A 142 -11.80 27.25 3.25
C SER A 142 -12.67 26.26 4.03
N ASP A 143 -13.00 25.12 3.43
CA ASP A 143 -13.83 24.09 4.06
C ASP A 143 -13.14 23.46 5.28
N PHE A 144 -11.83 23.18 5.19
CA PHE A 144 -11.05 22.74 6.36
C PHE A 144 -10.98 23.80 7.45
N SER A 145 -10.74 25.05 7.08
CA SER A 145 -10.68 26.16 8.05
C SER A 145 -11.99 26.29 8.82
N ARG A 146 -13.13 26.21 8.12
CA ARG A 146 -14.47 26.26 8.72
C ARG A 146 -14.79 25.03 9.58
N ALA A 147 -14.51 23.83 9.06
CA ALA A 147 -14.90 22.59 9.73
C ALA A 147 -14.08 22.30 10.99
N TRP A 148 -12.81 22.69 11.01
CA TRP A 148 -11.87 22.36 12.10
C TRP A 148 -11.36 23.57 12.88
N ASN A 149 -11.88 24.77 12.58
CA ASN A 149 -11.48 26.03 13.21
C ASN A 149 -9.95 26.24 13.21
N LEU A 150 -9.33 25.93 12.06
CA LEU A 150 -7.90 26.12 11.82
C LEU A 150 -7.68 27.31 10.89
N SER A 151 -6.64 28.10 11.12
CA SER A 151 -6.30 29.20 10.21
C SER A 151 -5.80 28.68 8.87
N ALA A 152 -6.05 29.43 7.80
CA ALA A 152 -5.65 29.04 6.44
C ALA A 152 -4.14 28.86 6.31
N GLU A 153 -3.34 29.70 7.01
CA GLU A 153 -1.88 29.63 7.02
C GLU A 153 -1.36 28.34 7.66
N LYS A 154 -2.08 27.82 8.65
CA LYS A 154 -1.71 26.57 9.33
C LYS A 154 -2.00 25.34 8.48
N ILE A 155 -3.14 25.31 7.79
CA ILE A 155 -3.54 24.19 6.93
C ILE A 155 -3.00 24.32 5.50
N SER A 156 -2.51 25.50 5.11
CA SER A 156 -1.94 25.77 3.81
C SER A 156 -0.80 26.79 3.94
N PRO A 157 0.39 26.36 4.40
CA PRO A 157 1.54 27.26 4.63
C PRO A 157 2.08 27.90 3.34
N THR A 158 1.63 27.43 2.18
CA THR A 158 1.89 28.00 0.87
C THR A 158 0.59 27.98 0.08
N HIS A 159 0.34 28.98 -0.76
CA HIS A 159 -0.92 29.11 -1.49
C HIS A 159 -1.34 27.79 -2.16
N ARG A 160 -2.55 27.31 -1.81
CA ARG A 160 -3.19 26.08 -2.31
C ARG A 160 -2.43 24.78 -2.03
N LYS A 161 -1.39 24.79 -1.19
CA LYS A 161 -0.68 23.60 -0.73
C LYS A 161 -1.26 23.10 0.57
N LEU A 162 -2.10 22.06 0.54
CA LEU A 162 -2.75 21.52 1.74
C LEU A 162 -1.75 20.75 2.61
N ASP A 163 -1.64 21.14 3.88
CA ASP A 163 -0.91 20.41 4.91
C ASP A 163 -1.84 19.43 5.63
N LEU A 164 -2.11 18.32 4.95
CA LEU A 164 -2.93 17.25 5.50
C LEU A 164 -2.30 16.59 6.75
N PRO A 165 -0.96 16.41 6.86
CA PRO A 165 -0.32 15.99 8.11
C PRO A 165 -0.65 16.87 9.32
N VAL A 166 -0.58 18.20 9.19
CA VAL A 166 -0.93 19.12 10.30
C VAL A 166 -2.40 18.98 10.70
N ILE A 167 -3.30 18.80 9.72
CA ILE A 167 -4.73 18.57 10.00
C ILE A 167 -4.92 17.23 10.74
N ILE A 168 -4.26 16.16 10.28
CA ILE A 168 -4.32 14.84 10.91
C ILE A 168 -3.80 14.92 12.36
N GLN A 169 -2.67 15.57 12.59
CA GLN A 169 -2.11 15.74 13.93
C GLN A 169 -3.04 16.53 14.84
N HIS A 170 -3.66 17.60 14.33
CA HIS A 170 -4.67 18.34 15.08
C HIS A 170 -5.87 17.46 15.44
N GLN A 171 -6.40 16.70 14.48
CA GLN A 171 -7.53 15.80 14.70
C GLN A 171 -7.22 14.69 15.70
N LEU A 172 -6.02 14.11 15.66
CA LEU A 172 -5.56 13.13 16.64
C LEU A 172 -5.51 13.73 18.04
N ALA A 173 -4.92 14.92 18.18
CA ALA A 173 -4.78 15.61 19.46
C ALA A 173 -6.13 15.95 20.10
N VAL A 174 -7.05 16.57 19.36
CA VAL A 174 -8.41 16.88 19.89
C VAL A 174 -9.26 15.63 20.12
N SER A 175 -8.88 14.51 19.47
CA SER A 175 -9.53 13.22 19.68
C SER A 175 -9.00 12.44 20.88
N GLY A 176 -7.91 12.91 21.52
CA GLY A 176 -7.31 12.28 22.71
C GLY A 176 -6.25 11.22 22.41
N PHE A 177 -5.84 11.06 21.15
CA PHE A 177 -4.76 10.14 20.80
C PHE A 177 -3.40 10.74 21.13
N GLN A 178 -2.50 9.91 21.67
CA GLN A 178 -1.12 10.33 21.89
C GLN A 178 -0.36 10.37 20.56
N LEU A 179 0.14 11.56 20.22
CA LEU A 179 1.05 11.73 19.09
C LEU A 179 2.43 11.19 19.47
N THR A 180 2.90 10.23 18.70
CA THR A 180 4.26 9.74 18.80
C THR A 180 4.92 10.03 17.45
N GLY A 181 6.08 10.70 17.45
CA GLY A 181 6.94 10.88 16.27
C GLY A 181 6.79 12.19 15.48
N ASN A 182 7.79 12.46 14.63
CA ASN A 182 7.86 13.67 13.81
C ASN A 182 7.51 13.36 12.35
N GLY A 183 6.37 13.88 11.88
CA GLY A 183 6.04 14.00 10.46
C GLY A 183 5.92 12.70 9.65
N SER A 184 5.22 12.77 8.52
CA SER A 184 5.12 11.71 7.53
C SER A 184 5.91 12.10 6.28
N GLU A 185 6.51 11.13 5.60
CA GLU A 185 7.17 11.37 4.32
C GLU A 185 6.17 11.70 3.20
N CYS A 186 6.63 12.49 2.22
CA CYS A 186 5.80 12.90 1.09
C CYS A 186 5.84 11.86 -0.03
N THR A 187 4.71 11.20 -0.33
CA THR A 187 4.64 10.21 -1.43
C THR A 187 5.00 10.80 -2.79
N ILE A 188 4.79 12.09 -2.99
CA ILE A 188 4.99 12.78 -4.28
C ILE A 188 6.47 13.02 -4.55
N CYS A 189 7.23 13.54 -3.58
CA CYS A 189 8.60 14.01 -3.78
C CYS A 189 9.69 13.28 -2.98
N SER A 190 9.35 12.44 -2.00
CA SER A 190 10.36 11.62 -1.31
C SER A 190 11.04 10.69 -2.33
N GLY A 191 12.37 10.66 -2.29
CA GLY A 191 13.18 9.86 -3.20
C GLY A 191 14.35 9.19 -2.49
N LYS A 192 14.86 8.11 -3.10
CA LYS A 192 16.04 7.39 -2.61
C LYS A 192 17.32 8.12 -3.05
N SER A 193 18.26 8.31 -2.11
CA SER A 193 19.46 9.16 -2.25
C SER A 193 20.33 8.78 -3.45
N GLU A 194 20.33 7.52 -3.84
CA GLU A 194 21.28 6.99 -4.82
C GLU A 194 20.90 7.29 -6.28
N ASN A 195 19.63 7.56 -6.60
CA ASN A 195 19.20 7.73 -8.01
C ASN A 195 18.02 8.70 -8.25
N ARG A 196 17.58 9.47 -7.25
CA ARG A 196 16.35 10.29 -7.30
C ARG A 196 15.10 9.48 -7.72
N THR A 197 15.14 8.16 -7.57
CA THR A 197 13.97 7.32 -7.78
C THR A 197 12.97 7.62 -6.68
N PRO A 198 11.67 7.77 -7.00
CA PRO A 198 10.66 7.97 -5.98
C PRO A 198 10.70 6.84 -4.94
N ALA A 199 10.51 7.19 -3.67
CA ALA A 199 10.46 6.20 -2.58
C ALA A 199 9.08 5.50 -2.53
N PHE A 200 8.02 6.21 -2.90
CA PHE A 200 6.63 5.73 -2.78
C PHE A 200 5.85 5.90 -4.07
N HIS A 201 4.80 5.11 -4.25
CA HIS A 201 3.82 5.33 -5.30
C HIS A 201 3.00 6.60 -5.02
N SER A 202 2.66 7.34 -6.07
CA SER A 202 1.88 8.59 -5.96
C SER A 202 0.97 8.76 -7.15
N PHE A 203 -0.33 8.89 -6.88
CA PHE A 203 -1.34 9.15 -7.91
C PHE A 203 -1.10 10.52 -8.56
N ARG A 204 -0.75 11.53 -7.77
CA ARG A 204 -0.50 12.90 -8.24
C ARG A 204 0.73 12.99 -9.15
N ARG A 205 1.75 12.16 -8.92
CA ARG A 205 2.95 12.13 -9.75
C ARG A 205 2.76 11.39 -11.07
N SER A 206 2.14 10.20 -11.05
CA SER A 206 2.11 9.32 -12.22
C SER A 206 0.75 9.21 -12.91
N GLY A 207 -0.33 9.68 -12.28
CA GLY A 207 -1.71 9.39 -12.73
C GLY A 207 -2.05 7.90 -12.77
N SER A 208 -1.17 7.02 -12.25
CA SER A 208 -1.26 5.58 -12.43
C SER A 208 -2.05 4.91 -11.30
N GLN A 209 -2.67 3.76 -11.62
CA GLN A 209 -3.33 2.89 -10.66
C GLN A 209 -2.34 1.90 -10.00
N MET A 210 -1.13 2.36 -9.71
CA MET A 210 -0.19 1.56 -8.92
C MET A 210 -0.21 2.09 -7.48
N PRO A 211 -1.16 1.65 -6.65
CA PRO A 211 -1.12 1.99 -5.23
C PRO A 211 -0.05 1.16 -4.52
N GLN A 212 0.19 1.50 -3.26
CA GLN A 212 0.84 0.63 -2.29
C GLN A 212 -0.15 0.24 -1.19
N VAL A 213 0.24 -0.71 -0.35
CA VAL A 213 -0.57 -1.24 0.74
C VAL A 213 0.08 -0.93 2.08
N SER A 214 -0.72 -0.50 3.03
CA SER A 214 -0.32 -0.43 4.44
C SER A 214 -1.07 -1.50 5.21
N ALA A 215 -0.39 -2.19 6.13
CA ALA A 215 -0.96 -3.35 6.80
C ALA A 215 -0.63 -3.40 8.29
N ILE A 216 -1.54 -3.96 9.09
CA ILE A 216 -1.35 -4.21 10.53
C ILE A 216 -2.08 -5.48 10.96
N VAL A 217 -1.50 -6.22 11.90
CA VAL A 217 -2.07 -7.43 12.49
C VAL A 217 -1.63 -7.62 13.94
N ILE A 218 -2.50 -8.26 14.74
CA ILE A 218 -2.17 -8.82 16.04
C ILE A 218 -1.75 -10.29 15.82
N HIS A 219 -0.53 -10.66 16.14
CA HIS A 219 -0.07 -12.05 16.12
C HIS A 219 -0.64 -12.85 17.29
N SER A 220 -1.02 -14.10 17.03
CA SER A 220 -1.19 -15.07 18.11
C SER A 220 0.18 -15.46 18.69
N ASN A 221 0.28 -15.60 20.02
CA ASN A 221 1.52 -16.03 20.72
C ASN A 221 2.08 -17.40 20.27
N SER A 222 1.41 -18.11 19.35
CA SER A 222 1.86 -19.38 18.77
C SER A 222 2.88 -19.13 17.66
N SER A 223 4.15 -19.16 18.05
CA SER A 223 5.31 -19.35 17.18
C SER A 223 5.18 -20.64 16.38
N ASN A 224 4.61 -20.57 15.17
CA ASN A 224 4.84 -21.56 14.12
C ASN A 224 5.77 -20.95 13.06
N LYS A 225 7.07 -20.94 13.40
CA LYS A 225 8.19 -20.65 12.50
C LYS A 225 8.41 -21.82 11.53
N THR A 226 7.41 -22.17 10.72
CA THR A 226 7.61 -22.91 9.46
C THR A 226 6.35 -22.76 8.61
N GLN A 227 6.11 -21.56 8.11
CA GLN A 227 5.16 -21.41 7.02
C GLN A 227 5.86 -21.84 5.73
N ASN A 228 5.28 -22.82 5.04
CA ASN A 228 5.78 -23.36 3.78
C ASN A 228 5.96 -22.21 2.76
N LEU A 229 7.18 -22.04 2.23
CA LEU A 229 7.56 -20.99 1.27
C LEU A 229 6.64 -20.99 0.03
N GLU A 230 6.15 -22.15 -0.41
CA GLU A 230 5.20 -22.24 -1.53
C GLU A 230 3.85 -21.61 -1.18
N LYS A 231 3.38 -21.76 0.06
CA LYS A 231 2.11 -21.19 0.53
C LYS A 231 2.21 -19.67 0.63
N ILE A 232 3.37 -19.15 1.02
CA ILE A 232 3.67 -17.71 1.03
C ILE A 232 3.72 -17.18 -0.40
N SER A 233 4.39 -17.88 -1.32
CA SER A 233 4.47 -17.51 -2.74
C SER A 233 3.09 -17.38 -3.39
N ARG A 234 2.21 -18.39 -3.25
CA ARG A 234 0.83 -18.32 -3.76
C ARG A 234 0.01 -17.20 -3.13
N SER A 235 0.22 -16.91 -1.85
CA SER A 235 -0.51 -15.84 -1.16
C SER A 235 -0.02 -14.45 -1.58
N ARG A 236 1.28 -14.33 -1.91
CA ARG A 236 1.85 -13.14 -2.54
C ARG A 236 1.28 -12.91 -3.94
N GLU A 237 1.18 -13.94 -4.78
CA GLU A 237 0.55 -13.82 -6.10
C GLU A 237 -0.91 -13.35 -5.99
N GLN A 238 -1.69 -13.95 -5.10
CA GLN A 238 -3.06 -13.51 -4.85
C GLN A 238 -3.12 -12.05 -4.37
N ALA A 239 -2.19 -11.63 -3.52
CA ALA A 239 -2.12 -10.23 -3.08
C ALA A 239 -1.87 -9.27 -4.23
N MET A 240 -0.94 -9.60 -5.10
CA MET A 240 -0.64 -8.80 -6.27
C MET A 240 -1.83 -8.77 -7.25
N MET A 241 -2.54 -9.87 -7.46
CA MET A 241 -3.76 -9.91 -8.29
C MET A 241 -4.88 -9.05 -7.69
N ASP A 242 -5.08 -9.12 -6.38
CA ASP A 242 -6.13 -8.37 -5.69
C ASP A 242 -5.88 -6.84 -5.75
N ILE A 243 -4.61 -6.42 -5.66
CA ILE A 243 -4.23 -4.99 -5.65
C ILE A 243 -4.03 -4.43 -7.06
N TYR A 244 -3.49 -5.23 -7.98
CA TYR A 244 -3.16 -4.82 -9.34
C TYR A 244 -3.88 -5.67 -10.39
N PRO A 245 -5.21 -5.79 -10.37
CA PRO A 245 -5.94 -6.70 -11.25
C PRO A 245 -5.69 -6.43 -12.73
N ARG A 246 -5.41 -5.18 -13.12
CA ARG A 246 -5.06 -4.81 -14.51
C ARG A 246 -3.69 -5.30 -14.96
N LEU A 247 -2.74 -5.48 -14.04
CA LEU A 247 -1.44 -6.11 -14.35
C LEU A 247 -1.57 -7.63 -14.50
N TYR A 248 -2.69 -8.20 -14.06
CA TYR A 248 -3.00 -9.64 -14.05
C TYR A 248 -4.22 -9.99 -14.91
N ASP A 249 -4.67 -9.10 -15.80
CA ASP A 249 -5.70 -9.40 -16.80
C ASP A 249 -5.11 -10.34 -17.88
N PHE A 250 -5.10 -11.64 -17.58
CA PHE A 250 -4.63 -12.71 -18.46
C PHE A 250 -5.38 -12.77 -19.81
N SER A 251 -6.48 -12.03 -19.98
CA SER A 251 -7.25 -12.03 -21.23
C SER A 251 -6.64 -11.15 -22.33
N LYS A 252 -5.72 -10.23 -21.99
CA LYS A 252 -5.26 -9.19 -22.93
C LYS A 252 -3.79 -9.22 -23.34
N ASP A 253 -2.92 -9.90 -22.61
CA ASP A 253 -1.49 -9.96 -22.96
C ASP A 253 -1.06 -11.38 -23.40
N ARG A 254 -1.42 -11.74 -24.63
CA ARG A 254 -0.74 -12.82 -25.36
C ARG A 254 0.43 -12.22 -26.12
N ILE A 255 1.64 -12.30 -25.57
CA ILE A 255 2.85 -11.98 -26.35
C ILE A 255 3.19 -13.22 -27.17
N GLY A 256 2.79 -13.23 -28.44
CA GLY A 256 3.29 -14.20 -29.41
C GLY A 256 4.70 -13.81 -29.83
N VAL A 257 5.68 -14.66 -29.57
CA VAL A 257 7.05 -14.49 -30.06
C VAL A 257 7.26 -15.47 -31.22
N SER A 258 7.41 -14.94 -32.43
CA SER A 258 7.65 -15.73 -33.64
C SER A 258 9.13 -15.71 -33.98
N ILE A 259 9.79 -16.87 -33.95
CA ILE A 259 11.10 -17.14 -34.55
C ILE A 259 10.84 -17.93 -35.84
N PRO A 260 11.65 -17.83 -36.91
CA PRO A 260 11.57 -18.78 -38.02
C PRO A 260 11.65 -20.23 -37.49
N ASN A 261 10.57 -20.99 -37.71
CA ASN A 261 10.39 -22.43 -37.45
C ASN A 261 10.09 -22.93 -36.02
N ILE A 262 9.97 -22.10 -34.98
CA ILE A 262 9.41 -22.51 -33.67
C ILE A 262 8.70 -21.32 -32.99
N ASN A 263 7.41 -21.47 -32.65
CA ASN A 263 6.66 -20.49 -31.86
C ASN A 263 6.78 -20.82 -30.36
N TYR A 264 7.22 -19.82 -29.59
CA TYR A 264 7.24 -19.90 -28.13
C TYR A 264 6.02 -19.17 -27.58
N HIS A 265 5.28 -19.84 -26.70
CA HIS A 265 4.24 -19.23 -25.90
C HIS A 265 4.73 -19.12 -24.46
N ILE A 266 5.19 -17.94 -24.09
CA ILE A 266 5.55 -17.63 -22.70
C ILE A 266 4.26 -17.41 -21.92
N LYS A 267 4.07 -18.14 -20.82
CA LYS A 267 2.99 -17.83 -19.87
C LYS A 267 3.51 -16.75 -18.92
N PRO A 268 3.02 -15.50 -18.98
CA PRO A 268 3.57 -14.45 -18.15
C PRO A 268 3.21 -14.71 -16.67
N ASN A 269 4.24 -14.84 -15.83
CA ASN A 269 4.14 -14.50 -14.42
C ASN A 269 4.69 -13.06 -14.30
N PRO A 270 3.88 -12.05 -13.93
CA PRO A 270 4.30 -10.65 -13.94
C PRO A 270 5.49 -10.35 -13.03
N ILE A 271 5.62 -11.07 -11.91
CA ILE A 271 6.74 -10.90 -10.97
C ILE A 271 8.02 -11.44 -11.62
N VAL A 272 7.94 -12.64 -12.20
CA VAL A 272 9.05 -13.25 -12.94
C VAL A 272 9.44 -12.34 -14.10
N SER A 273 8.48 -11.77 -14.85
CA SER A 273 8.77 -10.83 -15.93
C SER A 273 9.50 -9.59 -15.42
N ILE A 274 8.99 -8.90 -14.39
CA ILE A 274 9.62 -7.69 -13.85
C ILE A 274 11.04 -7.97 -13.34
N VAL A 275 11.24 -9.09 -12.64
CA VAL A 275 12.55 -9.51 -12.14
C VAL A 275 13.49 -9.87 -13.30
N THR A 276 12.99 -10.64 -14.27
CA THR A 276 13.71 -10.99 -15.50
C THR A 276 14.14 -9.74 -16.24
N ASP A 277 13.24 -8.78 -16.43
CA ASP A 277 13.50 -7.52 -17.12
C ASP A 277 14.54 -6.69 -16.37
N ARG A 278 14.46 -6.63 -15.03
CA ARG A 278 15.44 -5.92 -14.21
C ARG A 278 16.83 -6.56 -14.32
N ILE A 279 16.93 -7.88 -14.27
CA ILE A 279 18.19 -8.62 -14.44
C ILE A 279 18.71 -8.45 -15.88
N PHE A 280 17.83 -8.55 -16.86
CA PHE A 280 18.17 -8.44 -18.27
C PHE A 280 18.72 -7.04 -18.60
N TYR A 281 18.04 -5.97 -18.19
CA TYR A 281 18.54 -4.59 -18.39
C TYR A 281 19.74 -4.25 -17.52
N HIS A 282 19.97 -4.97 -16.42
CA HIS A 282 21.22 -4.83 -15.66
C HIS A 282 22.41 -5.38 -16.44
N ARG A 283 22.22 -6.49 -17.19
CA ARG A 283 23.25 -7.09 -18.05
C ARG A 283 23.42 -6.33 -19.38
N HIS A 284 22.36 -5.69 -19.88
CA HIS A 284 22.33 -4.93 -21.13
C HIS A 284 21.85 -3.49 -20.92
N PRO A 285 22.65 -2.63 -20.24
CA PRO A 285 22.24 -1.28 -19.89
C PRO A 285 22.02 -0.36 -21.09
N ASP A 286 22.63 -0.66 -22.24
CA ASP A 286 22.42 -0.01 -23.54
C ASP A 286 21.00 -0.22 -24.09
N LEU A 287 20.30 -1.27 -23.65
CA LEU A 287 18.95 -1.60 -24.09
C LEU A 287 17.85 -1.03 -23.19
N LYS A 288 18.18 -0.34 -22.09
CA LYS A 288 17.24 0.11 -21.03
C LYS A 288 16.06 0.98 -21.51
N ASN A 289 16.18 1.60 -22.69
CA ASN A 289 15.13 2.44 -23.30
C ASN A 289 14.29 1.72 -24.37
N ARG A 290 14.57 0.44 -24.68
CA ARG A 290 13.79 -0.36 -25.63
C ARG A 290 12.61 -1.04 -24.92
N ARG A 291 11.46 -1.15 -25.60
CA ARG A 291 10.31 -1.94 -25.09
C ARG A 291 10.58 -3.44 -25.28
N ILE A 292 10.13 -4.25 -24.32
CA ILE A 292 10.29 -5.72 -24.30
C ILE A 292 9.73 -6.38 -25.56
N THR A 293 8.59 -5.88 -26.08
CA THR A 293 8.00 -6.37 -27.34
C THR A 293 8.95 -6.29 -28.53
N ASN A 294 9.91 -5.36 -28.51
CA ASN A 294 10.91 -5.23 -29.56
C ASN A 294 12.14 -6.12 -29.31
N ILE A 295 12.47 -6.42 -28.06
CA ILE A 295 13.59 -7.29 -27.68
C ILE A 295 13.23 -8.75 -27.90
N SER A 296 11.97 -9.14 -27.63
CA SER A 296 11.48 -10.49 -27.93
C SER A 296 11.43 -10.79 -29.44
N GLN A 297 11.52 -9.77 -30.29
CA GLN A 297 11.63 -9.90 -31.75
C GLN A 297 13.07 -9.84 -32.25
N ASP A 298 14.03 -9.48 -31.38
CA ASP A 298 15.45 -9.43 -31.68
C ASP A 298 16.08 -10.79 -31.35
N SER A 299 16.30 -11.60 -32.40
CA SER A 299 16.81 -12.97 -32.27
C SER A 299 18.13 -13.07 -31.52
N LYS A 300 18.89 -11.97 -31.44
CA LYS A 300 20.16 -11.88 -30.72
C LYS A 300 20.00 -12.03 -29.20
N TYR A 301 18.90 -11.54 -28.64
CA TYR A 301 18.72 -11.38 -27.19
C TYR A 301 17.65 -12.31 -26.59
N LEU A 302 16.82 -12.91 -27.44
CA LEU A 302 15.68 -13.71 -27.03
C LEU A 302 16.08 -14.95 -26.22
N SER A 303 17.14 -15.67 -26.62
CA SER A 303 17.59 -16.88 -25.90
C SER A 303 18.05 -16.57 -24.48
N GLU A 304 18.78 -15.47 -24.29
CA GLU A 304 19.25 -15.05 -22.97
C GLU A 304 18.09 -14.59 -22.08
N TRP A 305 17.16 -13.80 -22.61
CA TRP A 305 15.97 -13.38 -21.87
C TRP A 305 15.12 -14.59 -21.44
N VAL A 306 14.90 -15.56 -22.34
CA VAL A 306 14.16 -16.80 -22.04
C VAL A 306 14.88 -17.62 -20.96
N ASN A 307 16.20 -17.72 -21.00
CA ASN A 307 16.97 -18.44 -19.98
C ASN A 307 16.82 -17.79 -18.59
N ILE A 308 16.96 -16.46 -18.49
CA ILE A 308 16.74 -15.74 -17.24
C ILE A 308 15.29 -15.94 -16.76
N PHE A 309 14.33 -15.86 -17.67
CA PHE A 309 12.91 -16.07 -17.36
C PHE A 309 12.66 -17.47 -16.76
N MET A 310 13.25 -18.51 -17.35
CA MET A 310 13.13 -19.90 -16.87
C MET A 310 13.87 -20.13 -15.54
N GLU A 311 15.06 -19.55 -15.36
CA GLU A 311 15.83 -19.60 -14.09
C GLU A 311 15.04 -19.00 -12.91
N GLN A 312 14.21 -18.00 -13.18
CA GLN A 312 13.35 -17.35 -12.20
C GLN A 312 11.99 -18.06 -12.00
N GLY A 313 11.84 -19.30 -12.50
CA GLY A 313 10.64 -20.11 -12.34
C GLY A 313 9.53 -19.80 -13.34
N GLY A 314 9.83 -19.06 -14.41
CA GLY A 314 8.93 -18.86 -15.54
C GLY A 314 8.68 -20.16 -16.31
N ASN A 315 7.53 -20.25 -16.97
CA ASN A 315 7.17 -21.40 -17.81
C ASN A 315 7.04 -21.00 -19.27
N VAL A 316 7.66 -21.80 -20.14
CA VAL A 316 7.60 -21.65 -21.58
C VAL A 316 6.88 -22.85 -22.17
N ILE A 317 5.81 -22.60 -22.92
CA ILE A 317 5.10 -23.64 -23.68
C ILE A 317 5.58 -23.58 -25.12
N LEU A 318 6.10 -24.70 -25.59
CA LEU A 318 6.44 -24.89 -27.00
C LEU A 318 5.18 -25.31 -27.75
N SER A 319 4.75 -24.53 -28.72
CA SER A 319 3.74 -24.97 -29.70
C SER A 319 4.39 -25.05 -31.07
N LYS A 320 4.36 -26.22 -31.68
CA LYS A 320 4.58 -26.32 -33.13
C LYS A 320 3.32 -25.83 -33.84
N GLN A 321 3.46 -24.85 -34.71
CA GLN A 321 2.56 -24.71 -35.85
C GLN A 321 3.01 -25.69 -36.93
#